data_AF-A0A4P8WLR4-F1
#
_entry.id   AF-A0A4P8WLR4-F1
#
_cell.length_a   1.000
_cell.length_b   1.000
_cell.length_c   1.000
_cell.angle_alpha   90.00
_cell.angle_beta   90.00
_cell.angle_gamma   90.00
#
_symmetry.space_group_name_H-M   'P 1'
#
loop_
_entity.id
_entity.type
_entity.pdbx_description
1 polymer ?
#
loop_
_entity_poly.entity_id
_entity_poly.type
_entity_poly.pdbx_seq_one_letter_code
_entity_poly.pdbx_strand_id
1 'polypeptide(L)'
;MDGKSVRNKLVGNEQERAVSPVIGVILMVAITVILAAVIAAFVLDMGQGQSQSAQAGLDFSQDSDGITVTLMSDDRTDNGVTVECPNTGSTQSITSVGNTVTCDDSGNGLSDGDTVTVTATYDGSETVIGTDEYSA
;
A
#
# COMPACT_ATOMS: atom_id res chain seq x y z
N MET A 1 -73.31 -12.53 -17.48
CA MET A 1 -71.96 -12.84 -16.93
C MET A 1 -71.54 -11.65 -16.10
N ASP A 2 -71.46 -11.81 -14.78
CA ASP A 2 -71.33 -10.70 -13.83
C ASP A 2 -69.88 -10.20 -13.75
N GLY A 3 -69.60 -9.01 -14.28
CA GLY A 3 -68.25 -8.45 -14.41
C GLY A 3 -67.57 -8.12 -13.07
N LYS A 4 -68.29 -8.16 -11.95
CA LYS A 4 -67.73 -7.97 -10.61
C LYS A 4 -66.80 -9.11 -10.20
N SER A 5 -67.10 -10.35 -10.58
CA SER A 5 -66.27 -11.50 -10.23
C SER A 5 -64.89 -11.46 -10.88
N VAL A 6 -64.80 -10.89 -12.09
CA VAL A 6 -63.55 -10.79 -12.86
C VAL A 6 -62.62 -9.71 -12.29
N ARG A 7 -63.14 -8.59 -11.78
CA ARG A 7 -62.33 -7.51 -11.17
C ARG A 7 -61.60 -7.95 -9.90
N ASN A 8 -62.26 -8.72 -9.02
CA ASN A 8 -61.61 -9.24 -7.80
C ASN A 8 -60.48 -10.23 -8.11
N LYS A 9 -60.52 -10.91 -9.26
CA LYS A 9 -59.46 -11.82 -9.72
C LYS A 9 -58.23 -11.09 -10.28
N LEU A 10 -58.39 -9.85 -10.74
CA LEU A 10 -57.33 -9.04 -11.34
C LEU A 10 -56.61 -8.13 -10.34
N VAL A 11 -57.27 -7.75 -9.24
CA VAL A 11 -56.74 -6.76 -8.27
C VAL A 11 -56.27 -7.39 -6.94
N GLY A 12 -56.40 -8.73 -6.81
CA GLY A 12 -56.09 -9.45 -5.57
C GLY A 12 -57.12 -9.19 -4.46
N ASN A 13 -57.35 -10.16 -3.59
CA ASN A 13 -58.16 -9.92 -2.39
C ASN A 13 -57.49 -8.83 -1.53
N GLU A 14 -58.28 -8.07 -0.76
CA GLU A 14 -57.78 -6.94 0.04
C GLU A 14 -56.67 -7.32 1.03
N GLN A 15 -56.62 -8.61 1.41
CA GLN A 15 -55.59 -9.20 2.27
C GLN A 15 -54.26 -9.50 1.54
N GLU A 16 -54.24 -9.53 0.20
CA GLU A 16 -53.06 -9.86 -0.62
C GLU A 16 -52.33 -8.61 -1.14
N ARG A 17 -52.78 -7.41 -0.76
CA ARG A 17 -51.96 -6.19 -0.82
C ARG A 17 -50.88 -6.28 0.26
N ALA A 18 -49.87 -7.12 0.04
CA ALA A 18 -48.80 -7.45 0.98
C ALA A 18 -47.98 -6.23 1.45
N VAL A 19 -48.11 -5.08 0.78
CA VAL A 19 -47.56 -3.81 1.23
C VAL A 19 -48.38 -2.68 0.63
N SER A 20 -48.60 -1.60 1.40
CA SER A 20 -49.19 -0.39 0.82
C SER A 20 -48.19 0.27 -0.15
N PRO A 21 -48.64 0.96 -1.21
CA PRO A 21 -47.75 1.59 -2.18
C PRO A 21 -46.69 2.50 -1.56
N VAL A 22 -47.05 3.19 -0.48
CA VAL A 22 -46.15 4.10 0.26
C VAL A 22 -45.12 3.33 1.07
N ILE A 23 -45.53 2.25 1.75
CA ILE A 23 -44.62 1.42 2.54
C ILE A 23 -43.65 0.68 1.62
N GLY A 24 -44.11 0.21 0.45
CA GLY A 24 -43.25 -0.42 -0.54
C GLY A 24 -42.12 0.49 -1.02
N VAL A 25 -42.42 1.77 -1.27
CA VAL A 25 -41.41 2.76 -1.68
C VAL A 25 -40.42 3.02 -0.55
N ILE A 26 -40.89 3.20 0.69
CA ILE A 26 -40.01 3.42 1.84
C ILE A 26 -39.06 2.23 2.03
N LEU A 27 -39.55 1.01 1.94
CA LEU A 27 -38.73 -0.19 2.10
C LEU A 27 -37.70 -0.35 0.97
N MET A 28 -38.09 -0.09 -0.27
CA MET A 28 -37.20 -0.15 -1.42
C MET A 28 -36.07 0.88 -1.31
N VAL A 29 -36.41 2.12 -0.93
CA VAL A 29 -35.43 3.20 -0.76
C VAL A 29 -34.53 2.93 0.45
N ALA A 30 -35.09 2.45 1.56
CA ALA A 30 -34.31 2.17 2.77
C ALA A 30 -33.19 1.14 2.52
N ILE A 31 -33.53 0.01 1.89
CA ILE A 31 -32.56 -1.05 1.63
C ILE A 31 -31.48 -0.57 0.64
N THR A 32 -31.87 0.13 -0.42
CA THR A 32 -30.91 0.62 -1.42
C THR A 32 -29.95 1.66 -0.85
N VAL A 33 -30.41 2.54 0.04
CA VAL A 33 -29.54 3.51 0.74
C VAL A 33 -28.54 2.80 1.67
N ILE A 34 -28.99 1.80 2.43
CA ILE A 34 -28.11 1.02 3.31
C ILE A 34 -27.04 0.30 2.48
N LEU A 35 -27.44 -0.41 1.42
CA LEU A 35 -26.51 -1.15 0.57
C LEU A 35 -25.49 -0.21 -0.10
N ALA A 36 -25.94 0.94 -0.62
CA ALA A 36 -25.06 1.92 -1.24
C ALA A 36 -24.03 2.47 -0.24
N ALA A 37 -24.46 2.84 0.98
CA ALA A 37 -23.55 3.34 2.01
C ALA A 37 -22.51 2.30 2.44
N VAL A 38 -22.92 1.04 2.60
CA VAL A 38 -22.04 -0.06 2.97
C VAL A 38 -21.00 -0.32 1.89
N ILE A 39 -21.41 -0.40 0.62
CA ILE A 39 -20.47 -0.61 -0.49
C ILE A 39 -19.51 0.58 -0.61
N ALA A 40 -19.99 1.82 -0.46
CA ALA A 40 -19.12 3.00 -0.48
C ALA A 40 -18.04 2.93 0.62
N ALA A 41 -18.40 2.50 1.83
CA ALA A 41 -17.44 2.28 2.91
C ALA A 41 -16.42 1.20 2.56
N PHE A 42 -16.85 0.05 2.03
CA PHE A 42 -15.94 -1.02 1.60
C PHE A 42 -15.00 -0.59 0.46
N VAL A 43 -15.50 0.19 -0.51
CA VAL A 43 -14.69 0.68 -1.63
C VAL A 43 -13.66 1.70 -1.16
N LEU A 44 -14.04 2.60 -0.24
CA LEU A 44 -13.11 3.56 0.35
C LEU A 44 -12.04 2.86 1.18
N ASP A 45 -12.40 1.81 1.92
CA ASP A 45 -11.47 1.02 2.72
C ASP A 45 -10.48 0.23 1.84
N MET A 46 -10.96 -0.37 0.73
CA MET A 46 -10.08 -1.01 -0.26
C MET A 46 -9.10 -0.04 -0.93
N GLY A 47 -9.51 1.23 -1.13
CA GLY A 47 -8.64 2.26 -1.70
C GLY A 47 -7.47 2.67 -0.80
N GLN A 48 -7.55 2.40 0.51
CA GLN A 48 -6.50 2.75 1.48
C GLN A 48 -5.52 1.59 1.73
N GLY A 49 -5.76 0.41 1.13
CA GLY A 49 -5.09 -0.83 1.52
C GLY A 49 -3.76 -1.15 0.84
N GLN A 50 -3.23 -0.30 -0.03
CA GLN A 50 -1.95 -0.58 -0.68
C GLN A 50 -1.11 0.69 -0.77
N SER A 51 -0.60 1.14 0.38
CA SER A 51 0.60 1.98 0.40
C SER A 51 1.67 1.22 -0.37
N GLN A 52 2.02 1.77 -1.52
CA GLN A 52 2.95 1.12 -2.41
C GLN A 52 4.34 1.29 -1.80
N SER A 53 5.02 0.19 -1.49
CA SER A 53 6.33 0.25 -0.83
C SER A 53 7.37 0.97 -1.69
N ALA A 54 8.36 1.56 -1.04
CA ALA A 54 9.51 2.11 -1.72
C ALA A 54 10.29 0.98 -2.43
N GLN A 55 10.79 1.25 -3.62
CA GLN A 55 11.54 0.28 -4.43
C GLN A 55 12.62 1.03 -5.23
N ALA A 56 13.84 0.50 -5.16
CA ALA A 56 14.98 0.97 -5.93
C ALA A 56 15.84 -0.23 -6.32
N GLY A 57 16.53 -0.15 -7.46
CA GLY A 57 17.54 -1.12 -7.85
C GLY A 57 18.85 -0.78 -7.17
N LEU A 58 19.41 -1.71 -6.40
CA LEU A 58 20.67 -1.55 -5.69
C LEU A 58 21.67 -2.60 -6.15
N ASP A 59 22.93 -2.21 -6.22
CA ASP A 59 24.06 -3.11 -6.41
C ASP A 59 25.00 -2.95 -5.22
N PHE A 60 25.33 -4.08 -4.60
CA PHE A 60 26.23 -4.16 -3.44
C PHE A 60 27.52 -4.80 -3.89
N SER A 61 28.64 -4.10 -3.68
CA SER A 61 29.97 -4.60 -3.99
C SER A 61 30.83 -4.53 -2.73
N GLN A 62 31.27 -5.69 -2.26
CA GLN A 62 32.15 -5.83 -1.11
C GLN A 62 33.61 -5.99 -1.57
N ASP A 63 34.52 -5.28 -0.92
CA ASP A 63 35.96 -5.42 -1.07
C ASP A 63 36.64 -5.48 0.30
N SER A 64 37.95 -5.74 0.33
CA SER A 64 38.79 -5.74 1.53
C SER A 64 38.76 -4.44 2.35
N ASP A 65 38.39 -3.32 1.73
CA ASP A 65 38.33 -2.00 2.38
C ASP A 65 36.90 -1.61 2.86
N GLY A 66 35.86 -2.38 2.48
CA GLY A 66 34.47 -2.13 2.91
C GLY A 66 33.37 -2.51 1.92
N ILE A 67 32.15 -1.97 2.13
CA ILE A 67 30.98 -2.22 1.27
C ILE A 67 30.64 -0.96 0.48
N THR A 68 30.57 -1.08 -0.84
CA THR A 68 30.09 -0.04 -1.75
C THR A 68 28.66 -0.35 -2.19
N VAL A 69 27.76 0.62 -2.00
CA VAL A 69 26.38 0.57 -2.45
C VAL A 69 26.21 1.51 -3.65
N THR A 70 25.71 0.97 -4.75
CA THR A 70 25.42 1.71 -5.98
C THR A 70 23.92 1.77 -6.23
N LEU A 71 23.39 2.94 -6.51
CA LEU A 71 22.00 3.10 -6.93
C LEU A 71 21.87 2.86 -8.44
N MET A 72 21.19 1.79 -8.82
CA MET A 72 21.02 1.37 -10.21
C MET A 72 19.68 1.80 -10.82
N SER A 73 18.63 1.94 -10.02
CA SER A 73 17.35 2.53 -10.44
C SER A 73 16.61 3.16 -9.26
N ASP A 74 15.83 4.22 -9.51
CA ASP A 74 15.13 5.05 -8.51
C ASP A 74 13.60 4.99 -8.64
N ASP A 75 13.07 3.91 -9.23
CA ASP A 75 11.67 3.76 -9.67
C ASP A 75 10.60 4.27 -8.69
N ARG A 76 10.71 3.92 -7.40
CA ARG A 76 9.72 4.24 -6.37
C ARG A 76 10.42 4.82 -5.15
N THR A 77 11.03 5.98 -5.33
CA THR A 77 11.70 6.74 -4.27
C THR A 77 11.35 8.23 -4.39
N ASP A 78 11.05 8.90 -3.27
CA ASP A 78 10.68 10.32 -3.29
C ASP A 78 11.91 11.24 -3.37
N ASN A 79 13.00 10.85 -2.68
CA ASN A 79 14.24 11.64 -2.57
C ASN A 79 15.49 10.76 -2.68
N GLY A 80 15.39 9.64 -3.41
CA GLY A 80 16.44 8.64 -3.50
C GLY A 80 16.48 7.72 -2.28
N VAL A 81 17.69 7.22 -2.00
CA VAL A 81 17.93 6.11 -1.08
C VAL A 81 18.92 6.52 0.00
N THR A 82 18.70 6.04 1.21
CA THR A 82 19.52 6.30 2.38
C THR A 82 20.28 5.03 2.78
N VAL A 83 21.60 5.14 2.93
CA VAL A 83 22.51 4.08 3.33
C VAL A 83 22.98 4.36 4.75
N GLU A 84 22.75 3.40 5.65
CA GLU A 84 23.21 3.44 7.03
C GLU A 84 24.42 2.50 7.20
N CYS A 85 25.57 3.08 7.53
CA CYS A 85 26.78 2.33 7.83
C CYS A 85 26.88 2.10 9.36
N PRO A 86 27.04 0.85 9.83
CA PRO A 86 26.90 0.50 11.25
C PRO A 86 27.97 1.11 12.17
N ASN A 87 29.23 1.24 11.72
CA ASN A 87 30.33 1.66 12.60
C ASN A 87 30.49 3.17 12.78
N THR A 88 29.99 3.95 11.83
CA THR A 88 30.13 5.41 11.86
C THR A 88 28.87 6.09 12.38
N GLY A 89 27.77 5.36 12.54
CA GLY A 89 26.44 5.93 12.76
C GLY A 89 26.09 7.00 11.72
N SER A 90 26.77 6.97 10.57
CA SER A 90 26.69 7.98 9.54
C SER A 90 25.71 7.50 8.49
N THR A 91 24.67 8.27 8.33
CA THR A 91 23.66 8.09 7.30
C THR A 91 24.06 8.89 6.07
N GLN A 92 24.21 8.22 4.93
CA GLN A 92 24.52 8.85 3.65
C GLN A 92 23.35 8.68 2.69
N SER A 93 23.07 9.66 1.83
CA SER A 93 21.97 9.58 0.88
C SER A 93 22.47 9.60 -0.56
N ILE A 94 21.94 8.69 -1.37
CA ILE A 94 22.15 8.60 -2.81
C ILE A 94 20.88 9.11 -3.50
N THR A 95 20.94 10.28 -4.12
CA THR A 95 19.79 10.96 -4.72
C THR A 95 19.69 10.82 -6.24
N SER A 96 20.69 10.18 -6.87
CA SER A 96 20.75 10.03 -8.32
C SER A 96 21.27 8.65 -8.69
N VAL A 97 20.64 8.04 -9.70
CA VAL A 97 21.09 6.78 -10.29
C VAL A 97 22.53 6.92 -10.81
N GLY A 98 23.34 5.89 -10.59
CA GLY A 98 24.75 5.82 -10.95
C GLY A 98 25.71 6.35 -9.88
N ASN A 99 25.20 7.00 -8.83
CA ASN A 99 26.03 7.40 -7.69
C ASN A 99 26.23 6.23 -6.73
N THR A 100 27.35 6.28 -6.02
CA THR A 100 27.79 5.25 -5.08
C THR A 100 28.09 5.86 -3.72
N VAL A 101 27.82 5.08 -2.67
CA VAL A 101 28.28 5.35 -1.32
C VAL A 101 29.12 4.18 -0.89
N THR A 102 30.29 4.45 -0.34
CA THR A 102 31.12 3.43 0.28
C THR A 102 31.03 3.59 1.80
N CYS A 103 30.72 2.49 2.47
CA CYS A 103 30.93 2.31 3.88
C CYS A 103 32.33 1.71 4.02
N ASP A 104 33.31 2.52 4.39
CA ASP A 104 34.73 2.13 4.48
C ASP A 104 35.30 2.26 5.91
N ASP A 105 36.44 1.61 6.14
CA ASP A 105 37.26 1.56 7.38
C ASP A 105 37.91 2.92 7.76
N SER A 106 37.27 4.04 7.43
CA SER A 106 37.81 5.37 7.72
C SER A 106 37.57 5.79 9.18
N GLY A 107 38.04 4.99 10.15
CA GLY A 107 38.11 5.34 11.57
C GLY A 107 37.99 4.17 12.54
N ASN A 108 37.09 3.22 12.26
CA ASN A 108 36.73 2.10 13.15
C ASN A 108 36.50 0.74 12.44
N GLY A 109 36.66 0.67 11.11
CA GLY A 109 36.44 -0.56 10.34
C GLY A 109 35.01 -0.96 10.19
N LEU A 110 34.71 -1.68 9.10
CA LEU A 110 33.68 -2.70 9.15
C LEU A 110 34.32 -3.96 9.77
N SER A 111 33.68 -4.48 10.81
CA SER A 111 34.01 -5.75 11.44
C SER A 111 33.21 -6.87 10.77
N ASP A 112 33.74 -8.08 10.83
CA ASP A 112 33.01 -9.28 10.39
C ASP A 112 31.64 -9.37 11.09
N GLY A 113 30.57 -9.49 10.30
CA GLY A 113 29.18 -9.51 10.76
C GLY A 113 28.48 -8.15 10.78
N ASP A 114 29.11 -7.06 10.35
CA ASP A 114 28.47 -5.75 10.29
C ASP A 114 27.53 -5.61 9.10
N THR A 115 26.28 -5.19 9.34
CA THR A 115 25.26 -5.07 8.28
C THR A 115 25.11 -3.62 7.81
N VAL A 116 25.32 -3.39 6.52
CA VAL A 116 24.94 -2.13 5.85
C VAL A 116 23.48 -2.21 5.45
N THR A 117 22.68 -1.25 5.91
CA THR A 117 21.24 -1.21 5.65
C THR A 117 20.91 -0.07 4.71
N VAL A 118 20.03 -0.36 3.74
CA VAL A 118 19.62 0.59 2.73
C VAL A 118 18.11 0.76 2.76
N THR A 119 17.70 2.01 2.98
CA THR A 119 16.33 2.41 3.25
C THR A 119 15.87 3.44 2.24
N ALA A 120 14.65 3.30 1.73
CA ALA A 120 14.05 4.25 0.81
C ALA A 120 12.70 4.73 1.34
N THR A 121 12.35 5.96 0.99
CA THR A 121 11.07 6.58 1.36
C THR A 121 10.24 6.81 0.11
N TYR A 122 8.98 6.39 0.15
CA TYR A 122 8.01 6.62 -0.91
C TYR A 122 6.62 6.87 -0.33
N ASP A 123 5.96 7.95 -0.75
CA ASP A 123 4.60 8.33 -0.32
C ASP A 123 4.47 8.41 1.22
N GLY A 124 5.52 8.93 1.87
CA GLY A 124 5.60 9.08 3.32
C GLY A 124 5.82 7.77 4.10
N SER A 125 6.00 6.64 3.42
CA SER A 125 6.36 5.35 4.02
C SER A 125 7.84 5.04 3.83
N GLU A 126 8.52 4.67 4.91
CA GLU A 126 9.92 4.25 4.90
C GLU A 126 10.01 2.72 4.83
N THR A 127 10.83 2.19 3.93
CA THR A 127 11.00 0.74 3.71
C THR A 127 12.47 0.40 3.53
N VAL A 128 12.95 -0.63 4.22
CA VAL A 128 14.27 -1.22 3.97
C VAL A 128 14.20 -2.00 2.65
N ILE A 129 15.00 -1.58 1.67
CA ILE A 129 15.00 -2.12 0.31
C ILE A 129 16.20 -3.03 0.03
N GLY A 130 17.22 -3.01 0.87
CA GLY A 130 18.37 -3.89 0.77
C GLY A 130 19.24 -3.86 2.02
N THR A 131 19.90 -4.98 2.29
CA THR A 131 20.89 -5.12 3.36
C THR A 131 22.01 -6.01 2.86
N ASP A 132 23.25 -5.68 3.21
CA ASP A 132 24.41 -6.50 2.90
C ASP A 132 25.30 -6.62 4.15
N GLU A 133 25.85 -7.80 4.38
CA GLU A 133 26.67 -8.09 5.57
C GLU A 133 28.14 -8.13 5.18
N TYR A 134 28.96 -7.40 5.95
CA TYR A 134 30.40 -7.39 5.78
C TYR A 134 31.01 -8.67 6.31
N SER A 135 31.76 -9.38 5.47
CA SER A 135 32.53 -10.56 5.87
C SER A 135 34.01 -10.33 5.58
N ALA A 136 34.85 -10.54 6.61
CA ALA A 136 36.29 -10.26 6.57
C ALA A 136 37.16 -11.51 6.32
#